data_AF-A0A2S4KPF8-F1
#
_entry.id   AF-A0A2S4KPF8-F1
#
_cell.length_a   1.000
_cell.length_b   1.000
_cell.length_c   1.000
_cell.angle_alpha   90.00
_cell.angle_beta   90.00
_cell.angle_gamma   90.00
#
_symmetry.space_group_name_H-M   'P 1'
#
loop_
_entity.id
_entity.type
_entity.pdbx_description
1 polymer ?
#
loop_
_entity_poly.entity_id
_entity_poly.type
_entity_poly.pdbx_seq_one_letter_code
_entity_poly.pdbx_strand_id
1 'polypeptide(L)'
;AAVVAAAASEATDLRPGADKPTPLEARVLEYVRWMVVHHEGFVPAFMSCIRFAPLTEQHASWHRLAGRRPGTTAVLLAEADEIIDAEMYAREGLPLAGGEGNVVWRVLPGSHDFVMTHVEPIMDELDRLWDMKKPS
;
A
#
# COMPACT_ATOMS: atom_id res chain seq x y z
N ALA A 1 20.92 6.77 21.76
CA ALA A 1 20.03 7.78 22.35
C ALA A 1 19.67 8.89 21.37
N ALA A 2 20.63 9.70 20.88
CA ALA A 2 20.34 10.80 19.94
C ALA A 2 19.79 10.35 18.56
N VAL A 3 20.31 9.26 18.00
CA VAL A 3 19.84 8.70 16.71
C VAL A 3 18.40 8.16 16.80
N VAL A 4 18.04 7.60 17.96
CA VAL A 4 16.69 7.09 18.25
C VAL A 4 15.68 8.23 18.38
N ALA A 5 16.08 9.33 19.03
CA ALA A 5 15.25 10.52 19.14
C ALA A 5 15.03 11.22 17.79
N ALA A 6 16.05 11.23 16.92
CA ALA A 6 15.93 11.78 15.57
C ALA A 6 14.95 10.96 14.69
N ALA A 7 15.08 9.63 14.68
CA ALA A 7 14.18 8.75 13.92
C ALA A 7 12.71 8.86 14.38
N ALA A 8 12.46 9.04 15.67
CA ALA A 8 11.11 9.23 16.22
C ALA A 8 10.48 10.58 15.85
N SER A 9 11.31 11.60 15.59
CA SER A 9 10.89 12.94 15.16
C SER A 9 10.57 12.97 13.67
N GLU A 10 11.36 12.28 12.83
CA GLU A 10 11.16 12.22 11.37
C GLU A 10 9.91 11.43 10.97
N ALA A 11 9.51 10.42 11.76
CA ALA A 11 8.27 9.67 11.55
C ALA A 11 7.00 10.56 11.60
N THR A 12 7.10 11.76 12.17
CA THR A 12 5.96 12.68 12.36
C THR A 12 5.73 13.64 11.20
N ASP A 13 6.65 13.76 10.26
CA ASP A 13 6.66 14.86 9.28
C ASP A 13 6.67 14.34 7.84
N LEU A 14 5.72 13.46 7.52
CA LEU A 14 5.58 12.94 6.17
C LEU A 14 4.89 13.94 5.21
N ARG A 15 4.25 15.01 5.72
CA ARG A 15 3.64 16.09 4.91
C ARG A 15 3.52 17.41 5.70
N PRO A 16 4.27 18.47 5.39
CA PRO A 16 4.00 19.81 5.92
C PRO A 16 2.66 20.30 5.36
N GLY A 17 1.63 20.36 6.20
CA GLY A 17 0.29 20.85 5.83
C GLY A 17 -0.79 19.79 5.58
N ALA A 18 -0.55 18.52 5.93
CA ALA A 18 -1.64 17.53 5.96
C ALA A 18 -2.65 17.84 7.08
N ASP A 19 -3.91 17.44 6.85
CA ASP A 19 -4.95 17.43 7.87
C ASP A 19 -4.49 16.66 9.12
N LYS A 20 -5.13 16.95 10.27
CA LYS A 20 -4.81 16.25 11.52
C LYS A 20 -4.88 14.73 11.30
N PRO A 21 -3.88 13.96 11.75
CA PRO A 21 -3.87 12.52 11.55
C PRO A 21 -5.12 11.87 12.13
N THR A 22 -5.65 10.88 11.43
CA THR A 22 -6.80 10.11 11.89
C THR A 22 -6.46 9.40 13.22
N PRO A 23 -7.47 8.99 14.03
CA PRO A 23 -7.20 8.26 15.27
C PRO A 23 -6.42 6.95 15.08
N LEU A 24 -6.52 6.33 13.89
CA LEU A 24 -5.73 5.16 13.56
C LEU A 24 -4.28 5.54 13.24
N GLU A 25 -4.06 6.52 12.35
CA GLU A 25 -2.72 7.04 12.04
C GLU A 25 -1.97 7.51 13.29
N ALA A 26 -2.64 8.23 14.20
CA ALA A 26 -2.03 8.69 15.45
C ALA A 26 -1.55 7.52 16.33
N ARG A 27 -2.35 6.44 16.42
CA ARG A 27 -1.96 5.22 17.13
C ARG A 27 -0.81 4.50 16.41
N VAL A 28 -0.84 4.41 15.09
CA VAL A 28 0.24 3.82 14.30
C VAL A 28 1.56 4.54 14.57
N LEU A 29 1.56 5.87 14.55
CA LEU A 29 2.75 6.68 14.87
C LEU A 29 3.26 6.45 16.30
N GLU A 30 2.36 6.35 17.28
CA GLU A 30 2.71 6.01 18.66
C GLU A 30 3.36 4.62 18.75
N TYR A 31 2.77 3.62 18.09
CA TYR A 31 3.29 2.26 18.06
C TYR A 31 4.66 2.17 17.38
N VAL A 32 4.85 2.83 16.23
CA VAL A 32 6.13 2.87 15.53
C VAL A 32 7.21 3.47 16.44
N ARG A 33 6.92 4.58 17.12
CA ARG A 33 7.85 5.17 18.09
C ARG A 33 8.18 4.22 19.22
N TRP A 34 7.18 3.53 19.78
CA TRP A 34 7.40 2.52 20.81
C TRP A 34 8.30 1.39 20.30
N MET A 35 8.06 0.88 19.09
CA MET A 35 8.88 -0.17 18.46
C MET A 35 10.33 0.28 18.24
N VAL A 36 10.55 1.51 17.82
CA VAL A 36 11.91 2.07 17.68
C VAL A 36 12.65 2.07 19.02
N VAL A 37 11.97 2.34 20.13
CA VAL A 37 12.58 2.40 21.46
C VAL A 37 12.76 1.01 22.09
N HIS A 38 11.81 0.10 21.88
CA HIS A 38 11.72 -1.14 22.66
C HIS A 38 11.95 -2.42 21.86
N HIS A 39 11.93 -2.38 20.53
CA HIS A 39 12.14 -3.53 19.68
C HIS A 39 13.47 -3.38 18.92
N GLU A 40 14.55 -3.93 19.49
CA GLU A 40 15.92 -3.82 18.96
C GLU A 40 16.03 -4.16 17.46
N GLY A 41 15.27 -5.17 17.01
CA GLY A 41 15.26 -5.60 15.61
C GLY A 41 14.46 -4.72 14.65
N PHE A 42 13.71 -3.72 15.12
CA PHE A 42 12.75 -2.99 14.29
C PHE A 42 13.45 -2.12 13.24
N VAL A 43 14.36 -1.24 13.69
CA VAL A 43 15.12 -0.36 12.80
C VAL A 43 15.94 -1.14 11.75
N PRO A 44 16.73 -2.17 12.12
CA PRO A 44 17.48 -2.92 11.10
C PRO A 44 16.58 -3.67 10.12
N ALA A 45 15.46 -4.24 10.56
CA ALA A 45 14.50 -4.88 9.67
C ALA A 45 13.85 -3.88 8.72
N PHE A 46 13.41 -2.72 9.23
CA PHE A 46 12.82 -1.66 8.43
C PHE A 46 13.79 -1.11 7.37
N MET A 47 15.04 -0.82 7.77
CA MET A 47 16.08 -0.38 6.85
C MET A 47 16.45 -1.44 5.82
N SER A 48 16.42 -2.72 6.21
CA SER A 48 16.58 -3.83 5.27
C SER A 48 15.48 -3.84 4.22
N CYS A 49 14.23 -3.60 4.60
CA CYS A 49 13.13 -3.46 3.63
C CYS A 49 13.38 -2.30 2.66
N ILE A 50 13.76 -1.11 3.14
CA ILE A 50 14.05 0.02 2.25
C ILE A 50 15.14 -0.33 1.24
N ARG A 51 16.19 -1.03 1.69
CA ARG A 51 17.36 -1.32 0.86
C ARG A 51 17.15 -2.47 -0.13
N PHE A 52 16.40 -3.49 0.26
CA PHE A 52 16.33 -4.76 -0.47
C PHE A 52 14.93 -5.13 -0.96
N ALA A 53 13.88 -4.45 -0.49
CA ALA A 53 12.55 -4.67 -1.03
C ALA A 53 12.46 -4.10 -2.45
N PRO A 54 11.63 -4.71 -3.31
CA PRO A 54 11.41 -4.26 -4.68
C PRO A 54 10.55 -2.97 -4.71
N LEU A 55 11.08 -1.85 -4.21
CA LEU A 55 10.35 -0.57 -4.14
C LEU A 55 10.43 0.22 -5.46
N THR A 56 11.58 0.19 -6.15
CA THR A 56 11.85 0.97 -7.37
C THR A 56 12.36 0.09 -8.49
N GLU A 57 12.33 0.58 -9.74
CA GLU A 57 12.86 -0.13 -10.92
C GLU A 57 12.21 -1.50 -11.19
N GLN A 58 10.95 -1.68 -10.79
CA GLN A 58 10.24 -2.94 -10.89
C GLN A 58 9.49 -3.15 -12.23
N HIS A 59 9.73 -2.32 -13.25
CA HIS A 59 9.08 -2.38 -14.56
C HIS A 59 9.06 -3.79 -15.16
N ALA A 60 10.18 -4.51 -15.10
CA ALA A 60 10.26 -5.88 -15.62
C ALA A 60 9.32 -6.86 -14.89
N SER A 61 9.11 -6.66 -13.58
CA SER A 61 8.17 -7.46 -12.80
C SER A 61 6.73 -7.13 -13.16
N TRP A 62 6.41 -5.85 -13.37
CA TRP A 62 5.10 -5.40 -13.83
C TRP A 62 4.76 -5.93 -15.22
N HIS A 63 5.71 -5.93 -16.15
CA HIS A 63 5.52 -6.52 -17.48
C HIS A 63 5.21 -8.02 -17.46
N ARG A 64 5.67 -8.76 -16.45
CA ARG A 64 5.28 -10.17 -16.31
C ARG A 64 3.79 -10.34 -16.01
N LEU A 65 3.14 -9.34 -15.41
CA LEU A 65 1.69 -9.34 -15.19
C LEU A 65 0.94 -9.23 -16.53
N ALA A 66 1.46 -8.47 -17.48
CA ALA A 66 0.89 -8.37 -18.83
C ALA A 66 0.86 -9.72 -19.58
N GLY A 67 1.77 -10.65 -19.25
CA GLY A 67 1.82 -11.99 -19.85
C GLY A 67 0.86 -13.00 -19.22
N ARG A 68 0.13 -12.65 -18.15
CA ARG A 68 -0.87 -13.54 -17.53
C ARG A 68 -2.14 -13.59 -18.36
N ARG A 69 -2.97 -14.61 -18.14
CA ARG A 69 -4.29 -14.67 -18.78
C ARG A 69 -5.11 -13.43 -18.37
N PRO A 70 -5.75 -12.73 -19.32
CA PRO A 70 -6.58 -11.57 -19.02
C PRO A 70 -7.61 -11.85 -17.94
N GLY A 71 -7.82 -10.89 -17.03
CA GLY A 71 -8.79 -11.00 -15.95
C GLY A 71 -8.38 -11.91 -14.78
N THR A 72 -7.15 -12.46 -14.77
CA THR A 72 -6.67 -13.32 -13.66
C THR A 72 -5.76 -12.62 -12.66
N THR A 73 -5.60 -11.31 -12.81
CA THR A 73 -4.82 -10.44 -11.92
C THR A 73 -5.63 -9.20 -11.62
N ALA A 74 -5.74 -8.87 -10.34
CA ALA A 74 -6.35 -7.63 -9.88
C ALA A 74 -5.30 -6.73 -9.23
N VAL A 75 -5.45 -5.42 -9.45
CA VAL A 75 -4.74 -4.35 -8.75
C VAL A 75 -5.80 -3.51 -8.06
N LEU A 76 -5.77 -3.52 -6.73
CA LEU A 76 -6.68 -2.77 -5.88
C LEU A 76 -5.89 -1.63 -5.23
N LEU A 77 -6.38 -0.41 -5.37
CA LEU A 77 -5.78 0.82 -4.85
C LEU A 77 -6.80 1.54 -3.97
N ALA A 78 -6.32 2.36 -3.05
CA ALA A 78 -7.18 3.24 -2.25
C ALA A 78 -7.30 4.63 -2.88
N GLU A 79 -8.48 5.23 -2.80
CA GLU A 79 -8.77 6.58 -3.32
C GLU A 79 -7.96 7.66 -2.60
N ALA A 80 -7.82 7.56 -1.28
CA ALA A 80 -7.18 8.54 -0.43
C ALA A 80 -5.84 8.05 0.14
N ASP A 81 -5.17 7.11 -0.53
CA ASP A 81 -3.87 6.61 -0.11
C ASP A 81 -2.82 7.73 -0.12
N GLU A 82 -2.25 8.00 1.05
CA GLU A 82 -1.29 9.06 1.27
C GLU A 82 0.15 8.70 0.87
N ILE A 83 0.41 7.43 0.54
CA ILE A 83 1.71 6.91 0.11
C ILE A 83 1.69 6.53 -1.38
N ILE A 84 0.61 5.92 -1.86
CA ILE A 84 0.46 5.41 -3.23
C ILE A 84 -0.51 6.30 -4.03
N ASP A 85 0.01 6.99 -5.05
CA ASP A 85 -0.80 7.81 -5.95
C ASP A 85 -1.52 6.94 -7.01
N ALA A 86 -2.82 6.76 -6.85
CA ALA A 86 -3.63 5.97 -7.76
C ALA A 86 -3.67 6.52 -9.20
N GLU A 87 -3.61 7.84 -9.39
CA GLU A 87 -3.61 8.46 -10.72
C GLU A 87 -2.27 8.23 -11.43
N MET A 88 -1.16 8.38 -10.70
CA MET A 88 0.17 8.05 -11.22
C MET A 88 0.25 6.58 -11.62
N TYR A 89 -0.23 5.66 -10.78
CA TYR A 89 -0.23 4.23 -11.09
C TYR A 89 -1.15 3.89 -12.28
N ALA A 90 -2.28 4.56 -12.44
CA ALA A 90 -3.14 4.39 -13.61
C ALA A 90 -2.46 4.89 -14.90
N ARG A 91 -1.68 5.98 -14.82
CA ARG A 91 -0.96 6.54 -15.96
C ARG A 91 0.27 5.72 -16.35
N GLU A 92 1.03 5.23 -15.37
CA GLU A 92 2.36 4.66 -15.59
C GLU A 92 2.41 3.15 -15.33
N GLY A 93 1.74 2.66 -14.28
CA GLY A 93 1.74 1.25 -13.91
C GLY A 93 0.79 0.38 -14.74
N LEU A 94 -0.44 0.84 -14.95
CA LEU A 94 -1.47 0.10 -15.70
C LEU A 94 -1.02 -0.27 -17.13
N PRO A 95 -0.37 0.60 -17.92
CA PRO A 95 0.17 0.21 -19.22
C PRO A 95 1.21 -0.91 -19.14
N LEU A 96 2.06 -0.92 -18.10
CA LEU A 96 3.05 -1.98 -17.90
C LEU A 96 2.38 -3.34 -17.63
N ALA A 97 1.22 -3.33 -16.97
CA ALA A 97 0.41 -4.51 -16.67
C ALA A 97 -0.50 -4.96 -17.84
N GLY A 98 -0.44 -4.29 -19.00
CA GLY A 98 -1.21 -4.65 -20.20
C GLY A 98 -2.57 -3.95 -20.33
N GLY A 99 -2.84 -2.93 -19.50
CA GLY A 99 -4.08 -2.14 -19.57
C GLY A 99 -5.31 -2.80 -18.95
N GLU A 100 -6.44 -2.07 -18.95
CA GLU A 100 -7.69 -2.49 -18.29
C GLU A 100 -8.30 -3.77 -18.90
N GLY A 101 -7.99 -4.06 -20.16
CA GLY A 101 -8.41 -5.30 -20.81
C GLY A 101 -7.67 -6.55 -20.29
N ASN A 102 -6.51 -6.37 -19.66
CA ASN A 102 -5.67 -7.46 -19.18
C ASN A 102 -5.75 -7.67 -17.66
N VAL A 103 -5.76 -6.58 -16.88
CA VAL A 103 -5.84 -6.63 -15.42
C VAL A 103 -7.11 -5.97 -14.91
N VAL A 104 -7.68 -6.54 -13.84
CA VAL A 104 -8.80 -5.91 -13.12
C VAL A 104 -8.26 -4.78 -12.27
N TRP A 105 -8.52 -3.54 -12.68
CA TRP A 105 -8.05 -2.34 -11.99
C TRP A 105 -9.18 -1.70 -11.20
N ARG A 106 -9.00 -1.52 -9.89
CA ARG A 106 -10.02 -0.92 -9.01
C ARG A 106 -9.40 0.07 -8.06
N VAL A 107 -10.06 1.23 -7.94
CA VAL A 107 -9.83 2.20 -6.87
C VAL A 107 -11.00 2.08 -5.91
N LEU A 108 -10.70 1.83 -4.63
CA LEU A 108 -11.67 1.56 -3.58
C LEU A 108 -11.62 2.68 -2.52
N PRO A 109 -12.70 2.90 -1.74
CA PRO A 109 -12.66 3.84 -0.63
C PRO A 109 -11.62 3.42 0.42
N GLY A 110 -10.94 4.41 1.01
CA GLY A 110 -9.99 4.23 2.11
C GLY A 110 -8.68 4.97 1.91
N SER A 111 -7.82 4.91 2.92
CA SER A 111 -6.43 5.41 2.92
C SER A 111 -5.44 4.25 2.74
N HIS A 112 -4.15 4.45 3.01
CA HIS A 112 -3.15 3.39 2.87
C HIS A 112 -3.47 2.10 3.67
N ASP A 113 -4.23 2.23 4.76
CA ASP A 113 -4.63 1.10 5.60
C ASP A 113 -5.88 0.35 5.12
N PHE A 114 -6.44 0.68 3.94
CA PHE A 114 -7.74 0.16 3.48
C PHE A 114 -7.79 -1.38 3.43
N VAL A 115 -6.66 -2.04 3.22
CA VAL A 115 -6.56 -3.52 3.26
C VAL A 115 -6.94 -4.12 4.62
N MET A 116 -6.83 -3.33 5.69
CA MET A 116 -7.22 -3.71 7.05
C MET A 116 -8.58 -3.13 7.46
N THR A 117 -8.96 -1.97 6.92
CA THR A 117 -10.13 -1.21 7.37
C THR A 117 -11.36 -1.33 6.46
N HIS A 118 -11.18 -1.70 5.19
CA HIS A 118 -12.22 -1.78 4.15
C HIS A 118 -12.33 -3.19 3.55
N VAL A 119 -12.46 -4.18 4.44
CA VAL A 119 -12.50 -5.61 4.06
C VAL A 119 -13.66 -5.91 3.13
N GLU A 120 -14.85 -5.37 3.39
CA GLU A 120 -16.06 -5.72 2.62
C GLU A 120 -15.97 -5.29 1.15
N PRO A 121 -15.60 -4.04 0.79
CA PRO A 121 -15.35 -3.67 -0.61
C PRO A 121 -14.29 -4.53 -1.30
N ILE A 122 -13.21 -4.89 -0.60
CA ILE A 122 -12.14 -5.72 -1.15
C ILE A 122 -12.67 -7.13 -1.44
N MET A 123 -13.36 -7.74 -0.48
CA MET A 123 -13.94 -9.07 -0.64
C MET A 123 -14.98 -9.10 -1.76
N ASP A 124 -15.78 -8.05 -1.92
CA ASP A 124 -16.73 -7.94 -3.03
C ASP A 124 -16.04 -7.93 -4.41
N GLU A 125 -14.90 -7.25 -4.57
CA GLU A 125 -14.13 -7.31 -5.82
C GLU A 125 -13.46 -8.67 -6.04
N LEU A 126 -12.96 -9.30 -4.98
CA LEU A 126 -12.36 -10.64 -5.06
C LEU A 126 -13.40 -11.72 -5.41
N ASP A 127 -14.59 -11.66 -4.81
CA ASP A 127 -15.70 -12.55 -5.12
C ASP A 127 -16.09 -12.44 -6.59
N ARG A 128 -16.18 -11.22 -7.14
CA ARG A 128 -16.44 -10.99 -8.57
C ARG A 128 -15.31 -11.54 -9.45
N LEU A 129 -14.06 -11.33 -9.06
CA LEU A 129 -12.89 -11.81 -9.81
C LEU A 129 -12.86 -13.34 -9.89
N TRP A 130 -13.24 -14.02 -8.80
CA TRP A 130 -13.25 -15.48 -8.69
C TRP A 130 -14.57 -16.13 -9.10
N ASP A 131 -15.55 -15.34 -9.55
CA ASP A 131 -16.91 -15.81 -9.86
C ASP A 131 -17.53 -16.58 -8.67
N MET A 132 -17.26 -16.12 -7.45
CA MET A 132 -17.80 -16.70 -6.23
C MET A 132 -19.22 -16.19 -5.99
N LYS A 133 -20.11 -17.12 -5.63
CA LYS A 133 -21.46 -16.79 -5.19
C LYS A 133 -21.41 -16.43 -3.72
N LYS A 134 -21.99 -15.27 -3.34
CA LYS A 134 -22.22 -14.95 -1.94
C LYS A 134 -23.04 -16.07 -1.29
N PRO A 135 -22.64 -16.60 -0.12
CA PRO A 135 -23.43 -17.58 0.59
C PRO A 135 -24.80 -16.97 0.93
N SER A 136 -25.85 -17.73 0.61
CA SER A 136 -27.25 -17.37 0.88
C SER A 136 -27.57 -17.37 2.37
#